data_AF-A0A1Q6LU44-F1
#
_entry.id   AF-A0A1Q6LU44-F1
#
_cell.length_a   1.000
_cell.length_b   1.000
_cell.length_c   1.000
_cell.angle_alpha   90.00
_cell.angle_beta   90.00
_cell.angle_gamma   90.00
#
_symmetry.space_group_name_H-M   'P 1'
#
loop_
_entity.id
_entity.type
_entity.pdbx_description
1 polymer ?
#
loop_
_entity_poly.entity_id
_entity_poly.type
_entity_poly.pdbx_seq_one_letter_code
_entity_poly.pdbx_strand_id
1 'polypeptide(L)'
;MKKSKKILFVILLLILLIVVGLLIWFFTKDLRLSKEEKIVNDLTNMGNEIYMSYYYPSVSSGKNLDETKEFLQKYETIGLKFNLTELEKYSEDFSNKIKNFKNGDKACDKTNTMVIIYPTSPYGKNNYNVQVNLDCGFKAVEEK
;
A
#
# COMPACT_ATOMS: atom_id res chain seq x y z
N MET A 1 -17.22 -56.30 -13.46
CA MET A 1 -16.10 -55.77 -12.64
C MET A 1 -15.23 -54.67 -13.29
N LYS A 2 -15.16 -54.49 -14.61
CA LYS A 2 -14.34 -53.41 -15.24
C LYS A 2 -15.00 -52.01 -15.23
N LYS A 3 -16.34 -51.91 -15.29
CA LYS A 3 -17.07 -50.63 -15.30
C LYS A 3 -16.97 -49.87 -13.96
N SER A 4 -17.06 -50.55 -12.82
CA SER A 4 -16.96 -49.92 -11.49
C SER A 4 -15.56 -49.37 -11.19
N LYS A 5 -14.49 -50.06 -11.62
CA LYS A 5 -13.10 -49.57 -11.49
C LYS A 5 -12.84 -48.32 -12.33
N LYS A 6 -13.44 -48.21 -13.52
CA LYS A 6 -13.37 -47.00 -14.35
C LYS A 6 -14.09 -45.81 -13.70
N ILE A 7 -15.25 -46.03 -13.08
CA ILE A 7 -16.00 -44.99 -12.37
C ILE A 7 -15.21 -44.49 -11.14
N LEU A 8 -14.64 -45.40 -10.34
CA LEU A 8 -13.82 -45.04 -9.18
C LEU A 8 -12.60 -44.19 -9.58
N PHE A 9 -11.94 -44.55 -10.69
CA PHE A 9 -10.80 -43.79 -11.22
C PHE A 9 -11.19 -42.38 -11.66
N VAL A 10 -12.34 -42.22 -12.32
CA VAL A 10 -12.87 -40.91 -12.72
C VAL A 10 -13.18 -40.03 -11.51
N ILE A 11 -13.78 -40.59 -10.45
CA ILE A 11 -14.06 -39.86 -9.21
C ILE A 11 -12.77 -39.40 -8.54
N LEU A 12 -11.76 -40.27 -8.48
CA LEU A 12 -10.47 -39.95 -7.85
C LEU A 12 -9.72 -38.84 -8.61
N LEU A 13 -9.82 -38.84 -9.93
CA LEU A 13 -9.24 -37.80 -10.80
C LEU A 13 -9.96 -36.45 -10.63
N LEU A 14 -11.29 -36.47 -10.48
CA LEU A 14 -12.09 -35.27 -10.16
C LEU A 14 -11.73 -34.68 -8.79
N ILE A 15 -11.58 -35.52 -7.76
CA ILE A 15 -11.15 -35.08 -6.43
C ILE A 15 -9.76 -34.45 -6.51
N LEU A 16 -8.83 -35.07 -7.24
CA LEU A 16 -7.49 -34.52 -7.43
C LEU A 16 -7.52 -33.12 -8.07
N LEU A 17 -8.34 -32.92 -9.11
CA LEU A 17 -8.48 -31.61 -9.77
C LEU A 17 -9.06 -30.54 -8.82
N ILE A 18 -10.03 -30.91 -7.98
CA ILE A 18 -10.59 -29.99 -6.97
C ILE A 18 -9.52 -29.61 -5.94
N VAL A 19 -8.74 -30.57 -5.45
CA VAL A 19 -7.65 -30.32 -4.49
C VAL A 19 -6.58 -29.41 -5.09
N VAL A 20 -6.17 -29.65 -6.33
CA VAL A 20 -5.21 -28.79 -7.04
C VAL A 20 -5.76 -27.38 -7.23
N GLY A 21 -7.04 -27.24 -7.61
CA GLY A 21 -7.70 -25.94 -7.74
C GLY A 21 -7.74 -25.16 -6.43
N LEU A 22 -8.03 -25.82 -5.31
CA LEU A 22 -8.04 -25.22 -3.97
C LEU A 22 -6.64 -24.78 -3.54
N LEU A 23 -5.60 -25.59 -3.79
CA LEU A 23 -4.22 -25.23 -3.50
C LEU A 23 -3.79 -24.00 -4.30
N ILE A 24 -4.05 -23.96 -5.60
CA ILE A 24 -3.72 -22.80 -6.44
C ILE A 24 -4.45 -21.55 -5.94
N TRP A 25 -5.72 -21.65 -5.60
CA TRP A 25 -6.49 -20.52 -5.06
C TRP A 25 -5.93 -20.01 -3.73
N PHE A 26 -5.53 -20.91 -2.83
CA PHE A 26 -4.93 -20.56 -1.54
C PHE A 26 -3.58 -19.85 -1.72
N PHE A 27 -2.65 -20.46 -2.46
CA PHE A 27 -1.32 -19.87 -2.69
C PHE A 27 -1.35 -18.53 -3.44
N THR A 28 -2.28 -18.36 -4.40
CA THR A 28 -2.40 -17.10 -5.14
C THR A 28 -3.01 -15.96 -4.32
N LYS A 29 -3.81 -16.26 -3.29
CA LYS A 29 -4.34 -15.26 -2.35
C LYS A 29 -3.25 -14.72 -1.44
N ASP A 30 -2.47 -15.59 -0.80
CA ASP A 30 -1.40 -15.19 0.12
C ASP A 30 -0.35 -14.33 -0.58
N LEU A 31 0.01 -14.67 -1.83
CA LEU A 31 0.96 -13.90 -2.63
C LEU A 31 0.45 -12.48 -2.97
N ARG A 32 -0.86 -12.34 -3.21
CA ARG A 32 -1.48 -11.04 -3.51
C ARG A 32 -1.53 -10.15 -2.27
N LEU A 33 -1.96 -10.70 -1.14
CA LEU A 33 -1.96 -10.02 0.16
C LEU A 33 -0.55 -9.52 0.52
N SER A 34 0.45 -10.40 0.39
CA SER A 34 1.85 -10.03 0.63
C SER A 34 2.36 -8.91 -0.27
N LYS A 35 1.90 -8.84 -1.53
CA LYS A 35 2.31 -7.77 -2.46
C LYS A 35 1.65 -6.43 -2.14
N GLU A 36 0.35 -6.45 -1.82
CA GLU A 36 -0.40 -5.27 -1.41
C GLU A 36 0.22 -4.66 -0.14
N GLU A 37 0.44 -5.49 0.87
CA GLU A 37 1.07 -5.09 2.13
C GLU A 37 2.46 -4.50 1.91
N LYS A 38 3.26 -5.10 1.02
CA LYS A 38 4.58 -4.56 0.66
C LYS A 38 4.49 -3.16 0.07
N ILE A 39 3.56 -2.92 -0.88
CA ILE A 39 3.39 -1.60 -1.49
C ILE A 39 2.90 -0.59 -0.45
N VAL A 40 1.96 -0.97 0.41
CA VAL A 40 1.48 -0.14 1.51
C VAL A 40 2.60 0.23 2.48
N ASN A 41 3.46 -0.72 2.84
CA ASN A 41 4.61 -0.49 3.70
C ASN A 41 5.65 0.43 3.03
N ASP A 42 5.96 0.20 1.75
CA ASP A 42 6.86 1.07 0.98
C ASP A 42 6.32 2.51 0.92
N LEU A 43 5.02 2.69 0.64
CA LEU A 43 4.37 4.02 0.64
C LEU A 43 4.37 4.68 2.00
N THR A 44 4.13 3.90 3.05
CA THR A 44 4.16 4.40 4.44
C THR A 44 5.55 4.90 4.79
N ASN A 45 6.60 4.14 4.41
CA ASN A 45 7.99 4.53 4.63
C ASN A 45 8.39 5.77 3.83
N MET A 46 7.94 5.88 2.57
CA MET A 46 8.13 7.11 1.79
C MET A 46 7.44 8.31 2.46
N GLY A 47 6.21 8.14 2.97
CA GLY A 47 5.50 9.20 3.71
C GLY A 47 6.26 9.63 4.96
N ASN A 48 6.74 8.66 5.76
CA ASN A 48 7.58 8.93 6.93
C ASN A 48 8.81 9.75 6.56
N GLU A 49 9.56 9.32 5.54
CA GLU A 49 10.77 9.99 5.09
C GLU A 49 10.47 11.41 4.56
N ILE A 50 9.41 11.58 3.78
CA ILE A 50 8.99 12.90 3.29
C ILE A 50 8.69 13.85 4.44
N TYR A 51 7.88 13.42 5.41
CA TYR A 51 7.53 14.28 6.53
C TYR A 51 8.77 14.64 7.35
N MET A 52 9.54 13.64 7.75
CA MET A 52 10.66 13.81 8.68
C MET A 52 11.85 14.55 8.07
N SER A 53 12.18 14.24 6.82
CA SER A 53 13.43 14.70 6.19
C SER A 53 13.24 15.92 5.30
N TYR A 54 12.03 16.16 4.78
CA TYR A 54 11.78 17.22 3.80
C TYR A 54 10.72 18.22 4.26
N TYR A 55 9.51 17.76 4.55
CA TYR A 55 8.37 18.64 4.81
C TYR A 55 8.50 19.37 6.15
N TYR A 56 8.70 18.65 7.25
CA TYR A 56 8.81 19.26 8.58
C TYR A 56 9.96 20.28 8.65
N PRO A 57 11.20 19.96 8.23
CA PRO A 57 12.28 20.95 8.20
C PRO A 57 11.96 22.17 7.34
N SER A 58 11.30 21.98 6.19
CA SER A 58 10.93 23.08 5.30
C SER A 58 9.92 24.05 5.94
N VAL A 59 8.95 23.54 6.69
CA VAL A 59 7.90 24.38 7.29
C VAL A 59 8.29 24.97 8.65
N SER A 60 9.25 24.35 9.34
CA SER A 60 9.76 24.81 10.64
C SER A 60 10.99 25.71 10.53
N SER A 61 11.69 25.72 9.40
CA SER A 61 12.89 26.54 9.22
C SER A 61 12.58 28.03 9.40
N GLY A 62 13.32 28.67 10.32
CA GLY A 62 13.14 30.09 10.63
C GLY A 62 11.88 30.42 11.46
N LYS A 63 11.14 29.41 11.93
CA LYS A 63 9.95 29.58 12.77
C LYS A 63 10.18 29.04 14.17
N ASN A 64 9.41 29.56 15.13
CA ASN A 64 9.33 28.97 16.45
C ASN A 64 8.35 27.78 16.49
N LEU A 65 8.24 27.12 17.65
CA LEU A 65 7.40 25.93 17.83
C LEU A 65 5.90 26.24 17.65
N ASP A 66 5.42 27.37 18.17
CA ASP A 66 4.01 27.75 18.09
C ASP A 66 3.60 28.07 16.64
N GLU A 67 4.44 28.81 15.91
CA GLU A 67 4.21 29.11 14.49
C GLU A 67 4.20 27.84 13.62
N THR A 68 5.08 26.88 13.92
CA THR A 68 5.13 25.59 13.23
C THR A 68 3.86 24.79 13.52
N LYS A 69 3.43 24.76 14.78
CA LYS A 69 2.20 24.11 15.24
C LYS A 69 0.95 24.69 14.57
N GLU A 70 0.79 26.02 14.59
CA GLU A 70 -0.36 26.71 13.98
C GLU A 70 -0.47 26.40 12.48
N PHE A 71 0.66 26.24 11.81
CA PHE A 71 0.67 25.84 10.41
C PHE A 71 0.27 24.37 10.21
N LEU A 72 0.90 23.44 10.96
CA LEU A 72 0.68 22.00 10.80
C LEU A 72 -0.71 21.55 11.25
N GLN A 73 -1.29 22.20 12.25
CA GLN A 73 -2.64 21.89 12.74
C GLN A 73 -3.72 22.00 11.65
N LYS A 74 -3.52 22.85 10.64
CA LYS A 74 -4.44 22.98 9.49
C LYS A 74 -4.59 21.67 8.71
N TYR A 75 -3.62 20.78 8.83
CA TYR A 75 -3.57 19.49 8.13
C TYR A 75 -3.93 18.30 9.01
N GLU A 76 -4.26 18.51 10.29
CA GLU A 76 -4.63 17.43 11.22
C GLU A 76 -5.83 16.61 10.70
N THR A 77 -6.80 17.27 10.06
CA THR A 77 -8.01 16.61 9.54
C THR A 77 -7.95 16.33 8.03
N ILE A 78 -7.39 17.24 7.23
CA ILE A 78 -7.39 17.12 5.76
C ILE A 78 -6.21 16.29 5.22
N GLY A 79 -5.13 16.21 6.00
CA GLY A 79 -3.89 15.55 5.66
C GLY A 79 -3.04 16.27 4.60
N LEU A 80 -1.75 16.00 4.64
CA LEU A 80 -0.78 16.32 3.60
C LEU A 80 -0.75 15.16 2.61
N LYS A 81 -1.16 15.41 1.36
CA LYS A 81 -1.34 14.36 0.35
C LYS A 81 -0.17 14.38 -0.63
N PHE A 82 0.43 13.22 -0.86
CA PHE A 82 1.50 13.03 -1.82
C PHE A 82 1.18 11.83 -2.71
N ASN A 83 0.83 12.08 -3.97
CA ASN A 83 0.61 11.04 -4.95
C ASN A 83 1.93 10.52 -5.54
N LEU A 84 1.90 9.39 -6.26
CA LEU A 84 3.14 8.80 -6.81
C LEU A 84 3.91 9.78 -7.71
N THR A 85 3.23 10.61 -8.51
CA THR A 85 3.88 11.62 -9.35
C THR A 85 4.63 12.68 -8.54
N GLU A 86 4.13 13.04 -7.36
CA GLU A 86 4.81 13.95 -6.44
C GLU A 86 5.97 13.25 -5.73
N LEU A 87 5.76 12.02 -5.25
CA LEU A 87 6.78 11.21 -4.59
C LEU A 87 8.01 11.00 -5.48
N GLU A 88 7.83 10.75 -6.77
CA GLU A 88 8.91 10.57 -7.75
C GLU A 88 9.90 11.75 -7.81
N LYS A 89 9.49 12.95 -7.36
CA LYS A 89 10.32 14.16 -7.41
C LYS A 89 11.23 14.34 -6.18
N TYR A 90 10.95 13.61 -5.09
CA TYR A 90 11.71 13.75 -3.84
C TYR A 90 13.03 12.98 -3.87
N SER A 91 13.09 11.81 -4.50
CA SER A 91 14.32 11.04 -4.61
C SER A 91 14.31 10.04 -5.77
N GLU A 92 15.50 9.71 -6.27
CA GLU A 92 15.67 8.65 -7.27
C GLU A 92 15.29 7.26 -6.71
N ASP A 93 15.52 7.02 -5.41
CA ASP A 93 15.10 5.78 -4.74
C ASP A 93 13.57 5.61 -4.78
N PHE A 94 12.81 6.68 -4.54
CA PHE A 94 11.35 6.62 -4.63
C PHE A 94 10.90 6.32 -6.05
N SER A 95 11.49 7.00 -7.04
CA SER A 95 11.24 6.71 -8.46
C SER A 95 11.50 5.25 -8.80
N ASN A 96 12.59 4.67 -8.31
CA ASN A 96 12.95 3.27 -8.56
C ASN A 96 11.99 2.28 -7.88
N LYS A 97 11.54 2.56 -6.66
CA LYS A 97 10.54 1.74 -5.96
C LYS A 97 9.17 1.80 -6.65
N ILE A 98 8.72 3.00 -7.02
CA ILE A 98 7.42 3.25 -7.65
C ILE A 98 7.28 2.51 -8.99
N LYS A 99 8.37 2.34 -9.75
CA LYS A 99 8.36 1.51 -10.99
C LYS A 99 7.86 0.08 -10.76
N ASN A 100 7.97 -0.44 -9.53
CA ASN A 100 7.54 -1.80 -9.17
C ASN A 100 6.15 -1.86 -8.54
N PHE A 101 5.47 -0.72 -8.37
CA PHE A 101 4.13 -0.67 -7.81
C PHE A 101 3.11 -1.12 -8.86
N LYS A 102 2.79 -2.42 -8.83
CA LYS A 102 1.85 -3.06 -9.75
C LYS A 102 1.19 -4.29 -9.14
N ASN A 103 -0.05 -4.62 -9.54
CA ASN A 103 -0.71 -5.90 -9.28
C ASN A 103 -0.71 -6.75 -10.56
N GLY A 104 0.06 -7.83 -10.59
CA GLY A 104 0.35 -8.54 -11.84
C GLY A 104 0.99 -7.59 -12.86
N ASP A 105 0.31 -7.40 -14.00
CA ASP A 105 0.72 -6.49 -15.07
C ASP A 105 0.09 -5.10 -14.98
N LYS A 106 -0.86 -4.89 -14.05
CA LYS A 106 -1.52 -3.59 -13.86
C LYS A 106 -0.69 -2.70 -12.93
N ALA A 107 -0.11 -1.63 -13.46
CA ALA A 107 0.54 -0.61 -12.66
C ALA A 107 -0.45 0.11 -11.74
N CYS A 108 0.03 0.59 -10.60
CA CYS A 108 -0.72 1.49 -9.74
C CYS A 108 -0.97 2.83 -10.43
N ASP A 109 -2.16 3.40 -10.23
CA ASP A 109 -2.49 4.72 -10.72
C ASP A 109 -1.65 5.77 -9.99
N LYS A 110 -0.91 6.59 -10.75
CA LYS A 110 0.05 7.54 -10.19
C LYS A 110 -0.59 8.74 -9.49
N THR A 111 -1.85 9.04 -9.78
CA THR A 111 -2.56 10.20 -9.25
C THR A 111 -3.46 9.81 -8.07
N ASN A 112 -4.10 8.65 -8.15
CA ASN A 112 -5.01 8.15 -7.10
C ASN A 112 -4.28 7.41 -6.00
N THR A 113 -3.15 6.75 -6.31
CA THR A 113 -2.31 6.13 -5.27
C THR A 113 -1.51 7.19 -4.57
N MET A 114 -1.74 7.35 -3.27
CA MET A 114 -1.12 8.41 -2.48
C MET A 114 -0.89 8.00 -1.04
N VAL A 115 0.09 8.65 -0.42
CA VAL A 115 0.27 8.68 1.02
C VAL A 115 -0.32 9.98 1.57
N ILE A 116 -1.03 9.87 2.70
CA ILE A 116 -1.65 10.99 3.39
C ILE A 116 -1.08 11.05 4.81
N ILE A 117 -0.50 12.18 5.16
CA ILE A 117 0.18 12.39 6.44
C ILE A 117 -0.65 13.37 7.25
N TYR A 118 -1.08 12.96 8.44
CA TYR A 118 -1.87 13.77 9.35
C TYR A 118 -1.01 14.17 10.54
N PRO A 119 -0.47 15.40 10.57
CA PRO A 119 0.25 15.91 11.74
C PRO A 119 -0.68 15.89 12.96
N THR A 120 -0.16 15.43 14.10
CA THR A 120 -0.92 15.32 15.35
C THR A 120 -0.22 16.08 16.46
N SER A 121 -0.96 16.61 17.43
CA SER A 121 -0.37 17.22 18.64
C SER A 121 0.69 16.30 19.29
N PRO A 122 1.86 16.82 19.71
CA PRO A 122 2.30 18.22 19.77
C PRO A 122 2.86 18.81 18.46
N TYR A 123 2.57 18.21 17.31
CA TYR A 123 2.96 18.67 15.95
C TYR A 123 4.46 18.72 15.72
N GLY A 124 5.21 17.84 16.38
CA GLY A 124 6.64 17.67 16.13
C GLY A 124 6.94 16.82 14.91
N LYS A 125 8.24 16.72 14.62
CA LYS A 125 8.81 15.91 13.52
C LYS A 125 8.39 14.43 13.57
N ASN A 126 8.06 13.91 14.74
CA ASN A 126 7.67 12.51 14.95
C ASN A 126 6.20 12.35 15.36
N ASN A 127 5.38 13.40 15.28
CA ASN A 127 4.00 13.40 15.74
C ASN A 127 3.05 13.52 14.55
N TYR A 128 2.76 12.37 13.93
CA TYR A 128 1.86 12.29 12.79
C TYR A 128 1.37 10.86 12.61
N ASN A 129 0.25 10.71 11.91
CA ASN A 129 -0.25 9.43 11.40
C ASN A 129 -0.07 9.38 9.89
N VAL A 130 0.10 8.17 9.35
CA VAL A 130 0.19 7.93 7.91
C VAL A 130 -0.95 7.02 7.47
N GLN A 131 -1.61 7.41 6.40
CA GLN A 131 -2.61 6.60 5.71
C GLN A 131 -2.19 6.42 4.26
N VAL A 132 -2.46 5.24 3.69
CA VAL A 132 -2.24 4.97 2.28
C VAL A 132 -3.59 4.81 1.59
N ASN A 133 -3.77 5.50 0.47
CA ASN A 133 -4.83 5.23 -0.48
C ASN A 133 -4.21 4.52 -1.69
N LEU A 134 -4.69 3.32 -2.00
CA LEU A 134 -4.07 2.43 -2.97
C LEU A 134 -5.01 2.17 -4.15
N ASP A 135 -4.62 2.63 -5.34
CA ASP A 135 -5.33 2.32 -6.59
C ASP A 135 -4.42 1.49 -7.50
N CYS A 136 -4.33 0.20 -7.18
CA CYS A 136 -3.49 -0.77 -7.89
C CYS A 136 -4.29 -1.97 -8.42
N GLY A 137 -5.62 -1.88 -8.43
CA GLY A 137 -6.49 -3.00 -8.82
C GLY A 137 -6.41 -4.22 -7.90
N PHE A 138 -5.94 -4.05 -6.66
CA PHE A 138 -6.29 -5.00 -5.60
C PHE A 138 -7.79 -4.88 -5.35
N LYS A 139 -8.50 -6.01 -5.26
CA LYS A 139 -9.92 -5.96 -4.94
C LYS A 139 -10.03 -5.55 -3.48
N ALA A 140 -10.91 -4.60 -3.16
CA ALA A 140 -11.29 -4.36 -1.78
C ALA A 140 -11.69 -5.70 -1.17
N VAL A 141 -11.05 -6.07 -0.06
CA VAL A 141 -11.57 -7.14 0.78
C VAL A 141 -12.86 -6.57 1.34
N GLU A 142 -14.00 -6.99 0.78
CA GLU A 142 -15.29 -6.79 1.45
C GLU A 142 -15.18 -7.53 2.78
N GLU A 143 -14.97 -6.77 3.85
CA GLU A 143 -15.19 -7.26 5.21
C GLU A 143 -16.66 -7.71 5.27
N LYS A 144 -16.86 -9.03 5.34
CA LYS A 144 -18.15 -9.66 5.64
C LYS A 144 -18.20 -10.01 7.11
#